data_AF-A0A067L396-F1
#
_entry.id   AF-A0A067L396-F1
#
_cell.length_a   1.000
_cell.length_b   1.000
_cell.length_c   1.000
_cell.angle_alpha   90.00
_cell.angle_beta   90.00
_cell.angle_gamma   90.00
#
_symmetry.space_group_name_H-M   'P 1'
#
loop_
_entity.id
_entity.type
_entity.pdbx_description
1 polymer ?
#
loop_
_entity_poly.entity_id
_entity_poly.type
_entity_poly.pdbx_seq_one_letter_code
_entity_poly.pdbx_strand_id
1 'polypeptide(L)'
;MHPSVSVETKEPEQQSIQAPPPPPVIAEEKELPKAHRDLAREAVRKSLVLLKNGENADAPLLPLPKNAGRILVAGTHASNLGYQCGGWTITWQGVNGNNYTAGTTILSEISAAVDPSTEITYSENPEAAFVKANNFSYAIVVIGELPYAETNGDNLNLTITEPGPSVINNVCGTTKCVVVVISGRPLD
;
A
#
# COMPACT_ATOMS: atom_id res chain seq x y z
N MET A 1 51.24 33.70 -42.22
CA MET A 1 50.11 32.75 -42.32
C MET A 1 50.45 31.53 -41.49
N HIS A 2 49.93 31.43 -40.27
CA HIS A 2 50.01 30.22 -39.45
C HIS A 2 48.70 29.44 -39.62
N PRO A 3 48.73 28.12 -39.85
CA PRO A 3 47.51 27.34 -39.93
C PRO A 3 46.98 27.06 -38.52
N SER A 4 45.71 27.40 -38.30
CA SER A 4 44.96 26.99 -37.12
C SER A 4 44.68 25.49 -37.21
N VAL A 5 45.11 24.72 -36.21
CA VAL A 5 44.71 23.31 -36.03
C VAL A 5 43.51 23.30 -35.11
N SER A 6 42.33 23.00 -35.65
CA SER A 6 41.13 22.74 -34.87
C SER A 6 41.21 21.34 -34.28
N VAL A 7 41.31 21.23 -32.96
CA VAL A 7 41.17 19.95 -32.25
C VAL A 7 39.69 19.67 -32.09
N GLU A 8 39.16 18.79 -32.92
CA GLU A 8 37.79 18.28 -32.78
C GLU A 8 37.81 17.15 -31.75
N THR A 9 37.44 17.47 -30.51
CA THR A 9 37.21 16.46 -29.47
C THR A 9 35.95 15.68 -29.81
N LYS A 10 36.12 14.50 -30.39
CA LYS A 10 35.03 13.55 -30.61
C LYS A 10 34.52 13.06 -29.25
N GLU A 11 33.29 13.39 -28.92
CA GLU A 11 32.55 12.81 -27.80
C GLU A 11 32.46 11.28 -28.00
N PRO A 12 32.73 10.44 -26.99
CA PRO A 12 32.67 9.01 -27.19
C PRO A 12 31.22 8.58 -27.35
N GLU A 13 30.84 8.16 -28.55
CA GLU A 13 29.58 7.44 -28.80
C GLU A 13 29.50 6.25 -27.83
N GLN A 14 28.42 6.19 -27.04
CA GLN A 14 28.05 4.96 -26.33
C GLN A 14 27.70 3.91 -27.38
N GLN A 15 28.70 3.11 -27.78
CA GLN A 15 28.46 1.90 -28.53
C GLN A 15 27.57 0.99 -27.68
N SER A 16 26.38 0.70 -28.19
CA SER A 16 25.51 -0.36 -27.70
C SER A 16 26.31 -1.68 -27.76
N ILE A 17 26.97 -2.02 -26.66
CA ILE A 17 27.51 -3.36 -26.45
C ILE A 17 26.27 -4.23 -26.32
N GLN A 18 25.94 -4.97 -27.38
CA GLN A 18 24.83 -5.90 -27.34
C GLN A 18 25.08 -6.87 -26.18
N ALA A 19 24.26 -6.76 -25.13
CA ALA A 19 24.39 -7.64 -23.98
C ALA A 19 24.34 -9.09 -24.47
N PRO A 20 25.16 -9.99 -23.91
CA PRO A 20 25.07 -11.40 -24.25
C PRO A 20 23.64 -11.88 -24.04
N PRO A 21 23.14 -12.82 -24.88
CA PRO A 21 21.82 -13.38 -24.69
C PRO A 21 21.70 -13.89 -23.25
N PRO A 22 20.54 -13.69 -22.59
CA PRO A 22 20.35 -14.22 -21.26
C PRO A 22 20.64 -15.72 -21.29
N PRO A 23 21.28 -16.27 -20.24
CA PRO A 23 21.50 -17.70 -20.16
C PRO A 23 20.14 -18.41 -20.33
N PRO A 24 20.11 -19.61 -20.95
CA PRO A 24 18.88 -20.36 -21.12
C PRO A 24 18.21 -20.49 -19.76
N VAL A 25 17.03 -19.87 -19.65
CA VAL A 25 16.21 -19.94 -18.45
C VAL A 25 15.69 -21.37 -18.40
N ILE A 26 16.39 -22.24 -17.68
CA ILE A 26 15.72 -23.38 -17.05
C ILE A 26 14.71 -22.70 -16.13
N ALA A 27 13.42 -22.88 -16.38
CA ALA A 27 12.34 -22.29 -15.60
C ALA A 27 12.28 -22.89 -14.19
N GLU A 28 13.35 -22.75 -13.41
CA GLU A 28 13.21 -22.53 -11.99
C GLU A 28 12.89 -21.05 -11.85
N GLU A 29 11.60 -20.76 -11.77
CA GLU A 29 11.07 -19.51 -11.25
C GLU A 29 11.81 -19.23 -9.94
N LYS A 30 12.86 -18.42 -9.99
CA LYS A 30 13.65 -18.10 -8.80
C LYS A 30 12.75 -17.26 -7.93
N GLU A 31 12.05 -17.93 -7.02
CA GLU A 31 11.22 -17.33 -6.00
C GLU A 31 11.98 -16.14 -5.40
N LEU A 32 11.35 -14.96 -5.37
CA LEU A 32 11.97 -13.75 -4.85
C LEU A 32 12.54 -14.06 -3.46
N PRO A 33 13.87 -13.94 -3.24
CA PRO A 33 14.47 -14.34 -1.98
C PRO A 33 13.79 -13.67 -0.79
N LYS A 34 13.55 -14.44 0.28
CA LYS A 34 12.92 -13.92 1.50
C LYS A 34 13.60 -12.65 2.02
N ALA A 35 14.93 -12.56 1.88
CA ALA A 35 15.70 -11.37 2.25
C ALA A 35 15.24 -10.08 1.53
N HIS A 36 14.82 -10.17 0.27
CA HIS A 36 14.29 -9.01 -0.46
C HIS A 36 12.90 -8.63 0.04
N ARG A 37 12.06 -9.61 0.40
CA ARG A 37 10.75 -9.36 1.03
C ARG A 37 10.89 -8.77 2.42
N ASP A 38 11.86 -9.22 3.20
CA ASP A 38 12.18 -8.67 4.52
C ASP A 38 12.65 -7.21 4.41
N LEU A 39 13.52 -6.91 3.42
CA LEU A 39 13.95 -5.55 3.11
C LEU A 39 12.78 -4.67 2.65
N ALA A 40 11.90 -5.18 1.77
CA ALA A 40 10.71 -4.47 1.33
C ALA A 40 9.77 -4.17 2.52
N ARG A 41 9.59 -5.11 3.44
CA ARG A 41 8.81 -4.92 4.68
C ARG A 41 9.43 -3.84 5.57
N GLU A 42 10.75 -3.77 5.65
CA GLU A 42 11.46 -2.69 6.37
C GLU A 42 11.22 -1.33 5.68
N ALA A 43 11.34 -1.27 4.36
CA ALA A 43 11.12 -0.06 3.58
C ALA A 43 9.69 0.48 3.76
N VAL A 44 8.68 -0.41 3.68
CA VAL A 44 7.27 -0.06 3.94
C VAL A 44 7.11 0.51 5.35
N ARG A 45 7.70 -0.12 6.38
CA ARG A 45 7.60 0.40 7.75
C ARG A 45 8.18 1.80 7.90
N LYS A 46 9.31 2.06 7.21
CA LYS A 46 10.00 3.35 7.25
C LYS A 46 9.35 4.43 6.39
N SER A 47 8.51 4.07 5.41
CA SER A 47 7.82 5.02 4.56
C SER A 47 6.53 5.58 5.18
N LEU A 48 6.01 4.95 6.25
CA LEU A 48 4.78 5.40 6.89
C LEU A 48 4.95 6.76 7.57
N VAL A 49 4.03 7.68 7.28
CA VAL A 49 3.94 8.99 7.93
C VAL A 49 2.72 8.99 8.85
N LEU A 50 2.94 9.17 10.16
CA LEU A 50 1.86 9.27 11.14
C LEU A 50 1.35 10.71 11.20
N LEU A 51 0.17 10.96 10.62
CA LEU A 51 -0.42 12.31 10.55
C LEU A 51 -1.22 12.70 11.80
N LYS A 52 -1.85 11.72 12.47
CA LYS A 52 -2.68 11.94 13.66
C LYS A 52 -2.62 10.71 14.57
N ASN A 53 -2.53 10.89 15.89
CA ASN A 53 -2.53 9.81 16.86
C ASN A 53 -3.30 10.18 18.14
N GLY A 54 -4.62 10.27 18.02
CA GLY A 54 -5.51 10.77 19.07
C GLY A 54 -6.16 12.10 18.69
N GLU A 55 -7.29 12.42 19.31
CA GLU A 55 -7.94 13.72 19.15
C GLU A 55 -7.61 14.60 20.37
N ASN A 56 -7.01 15.77 20.12
CA ASN A 56 -6.73 16.78 21.15
C ASN A 56 -6.01 16.23 22.39
N ALA A 57 -6.75 16.03 23.50
CA ALA A 57 -6.26 15.61 24.80
C ALA A 57 -6.38 14.09 25.05
N ASP A 58 -6.82 13.31 24.05
CA ASP A 58 -6.92 11.87 24.15
C ASP A 58 -5.56 11.21 24.29
N ALA A 59 -5.54 10.08 24.98
CA ALA A 59 -4.37 9.20 24.98
C ALA A 59 -4.06 8.73 23.54
N PRO A 60 -2.77 8.63 23.17
CA PRO A 60 -2.37 8.09 21.88
C PRO A 60 -3.01 6.71 21.62
N LEU A 61 -3.57 6.51 20.42
CA LEU A 61 -4.19 5.25 20.03
C LEU A 61 -3.16 4.21 19.56
N LEU A 62 -2.12 4.67 18.87
CA LEU A 62 -1.02 3.84 18.42
C LEU A 62 0.12 3.84 19.46
N PRO A 63 0.78 2.69 19.69
CA PRO A 63 0.54 1.39 19.05
C PRO A 63 -0.68 0.63 19.61
N LEU A 64 -1.41 -0.06 18.72
CA LEU A 64 -2.57 -0.88 19.12
C LEU A 64 -2.14 -2.12 19.92
N PRO A 65 -2.90 -2.54 20.94
CA PRO A 65 -2.63 -3.77 21.66
C PRO A 65 -2.92 -4.99 20.78
N LYS A 66 -1.97 -5.92 20.68
CA LYS A 66 -2.14 -7.15 19.88
C LYS A 66 -3.12 -8.15 20.50
N ASN A 67 -3.28 -8.10 21.82
CA ASN A 67 -4.28 -8.88 22.54
C ASN A 67 -5.49 -7.98 22.80
N ALA A 68 -6.57 -8.24 22.07
CA ALA A 68 -7.84 -7.54 22.18
C ALA A 68 -8.97 -8.57 22.07
N GLY A 69 -10.16 -8.26 22.59
CA GLY A 69 -11.27 -9.22 22.54
C GLY A 69 -11.72 -9.47 21.10
N ARG A 70 -12.08 -8.40 20.39
CA ARG A 70 -12.53 -8.44 19.00
C ARG A 70 -12.16 -7.15 18.27
N ILE A 71 -11.65 -7.26 17.06
CA ILE A 71 -11.25 -6.12 16.23
C ILE A 71 -11.96 -6.14 14.88
N LEU A 72 -12.14 -4.96 14.30
CA LEU A 72 -12.66 -4.80 12.94
C LEU A 72 -11.52 -4.38 12.01
N VAL A 73 -11.41 -5.05 10.86
CA VAL A 73 -10.64 -4.56 9.72
C VAL A 73 -11.63 -4.24 8.59
N ALA A 74 -11.56 -3.03 8.06
CA ALA A 74 -12.51 -2.54 7.07
C ALA A 74 -11.84 -1.74 5.95
N GLY A 75 -12.62 -1.45 4.90
CA GLY A 75 -12.19 -0.64 3.76
C GLY A 75 -11.70 -1.46 2.56
N THR A 76 -11.88 -0.88 1.38
CA THR A 76 -11.62 -1.48 0.05
C THR A 76 -10.18 -1.94 -0.16
N HIS A 77 -9.23 -1.38 0.59
CA HIS A 77 -7.80 -1.66 0.42
C HIS A 77 -7.28 -2.68 1.43
N ALA A 78 -8.07 -3.04 2.45
CA ALA A 78 -7.60 -3.90 3.54
C ALA A 78 -7.19 -5.30 3.05
N SER A 79 -7.92 -5.85 2.07
CA SER A 79 -7.68 -7.19 1.53
C SER A 79 -7.39 -7.20 0.02
N ASN A 80 -6.70 -6.17 -0.48
CA ASN A 80 -6.42 -6.02 -1.91
C ASN A 80 -4.93 -5.71 -2.20
N LEU A 81 -4.21 -6.73 -2.65
CA LEU A 81 -2.78 -6.65 -2.98
C LEU A 81 -2.51 -5.82 -4.24
N GLY A 82 -3.43 -5.82 -5.20
CA GLY A 82 -3.31 -4.94 -6.36
C GLY A 82 -3.36 -3.47 -5.97
N TYR A 83 -4.31 -3.10 -5.11
CA TYR A 83 -4.48 -1.72 -4.67
C TYR A 83 -3.33 -1.23 -3.77
N GLN A 84 -2.81 -2.08 -2.88
CA GLN A 84 -1.65 -1.67 -2.05
C GLN A 84 -0.37 -1.46 -2.86
N CYS A 85 -0.28 -2.04 -4.06
CA CYS A 85 0.89 -1.91 -4.93
C CYS A 85 0.79 -0.74 -5.91
N GLY A 86 -0.42 -0.39 -6.38
CA GLY A 86 -0.63 0.71 -7.32
C GLY A 86 -0.25 0.38 -8.77
N GLY A 87 -0.04 1.43 -9.58
CA GLY A 87 0.39 1.30 -10.97
C GLY A 87 1.76 0.64 -11.10
N TRP A 88 2.15 0.29 -12.34
CA TRP A 88 3.41 -0.40 -12.64
C TRP A 88 3.62 -1.74 -11.93
N THR A 89 2.56 -2.34 -11.38
CA THR A 89 2.62 -3.66 -10.75
C THR A 89 1.86 -4.67 -11.59
N ILE A 90 2.58 -5.64 -12.15
CA ILE A 90 2.11 -6.66 -13.10
C ILE A 90 1.63 -6.10 -14.44
N THR A 91 0.73 -5.11 -14.42
CA THR A 91 0.36 -4.34 -15.63
C THR A 91 0.75 -2.88 -15.46
N TRP A 92 0.74 -2.15 -16.58
CA TRP A 92 1.04 -0.73 -16.60
C TRP A 92 0.17 0.08 -15.64
N GLN A 93 -1.15 -0.11 -15.70
CA GLN A 93 -2.11 0.59 -14.82
C GLN A 93 -2.31 -0.09 -13.46
N GLY A 94 -1.61 -1.20 -13.19
CA GLY A 94 -1.81 -2.02 -12.00
C GLY A 94 -2.99 -2.99 -12.13
N VAL A 95 -3.35 -3.62 -11.02
CA VAL A 95 -4.36 -4.69 -11.01
C VAL A 95 -5.29 -4.54 -9.80
N ASN A 96 -6.46 -5.18 -9.87
CA ASN A 96 -7.40 -5.30 -8.75
C ASN A 96 -7.44 -6.76 -8.28
N GLY A 97 -7.12 -7.02 -7.01
CA GLY A 97 -7.23 -8.34 -6.40
C GLY A 97 -5.89 -9.01 -6.11
N ASN A 98 -5.94 -10.28 -5.71
CA ASN A 98 -4.82 -10.94 -5.02
C ASN A 98 -4.13 -12.05 -5.84
N ASN A 99 -4.64 -12.37 -7.04
CA ASN A 99 -4.22 -13.56 -7.78
C ASN A 99 -3.13 -13.30 -8.84
N TYR A 100 -2.57 -12.10 -8.88
CA TYR A 100 -1.61 -11.68 -9.92
C TYR A 100 -0.15 -11.75 -9.48
N THR A 101 0.12 -11.67 -8.19
CA THR A 101 1.47 -11.67 -7.62
C THR A 101 1.45 -12.18 -6.20
N ALA A 102 2.60 -12.65 -5.71
CA ALA A 102 2.75 -13.12 -4.34
C ALA A 102 3.05 -11.94 -3.39
N GLY A 103 2.27 -11.83 -2.32
CA GLY A 103 2.43 -10.80 -1.30
C GLY A 103 1.53 -11.03 -0.09
N THR A 104 1.50 -10.05 0.81
CA THR A 104 0.72 -10.10 2.05
C THR A 104 -0.17 -8.86 2.08
N THR A 105 -1.48 -9.06 2.16
CA THR A 105 -2.44 -7.96 2.33
C THR A 105 -2.40 -7.43 3.75
N ILE A 106 -2.83 -6.18 3.96
CA ILE A 106 -2.89 -5.58 5.30
C ILE A 106 -3.76 -6.42 6.24
N LEU A 107 -4.92 -6.90 5.79
CA LEU A 107 -5.78 -7.82 6.54
C LEU A 107 -5.02 -9.09 6.94
N SER A 108 -4.33 -9.74 6.00
CA SER A 108 -3.60 -10.98 6.30
C SER A 108 -2.44 -10.77 7.28
N GLU A 109 -1.74 -9.64 7.19
CA GLU A 109 -0.65 -9.30 8.12
C GLU A 109 -1.18 -8.93 9.51
N ILE A 110 -2.32 -8.22 9.60
CA ILE A 110 -3.00 -7.98 10.89
C ILE A 110 -3.37 -9.32 11.53
N SER A 111 -3.97 -10.23 10.77
CA SER A 111 -4.33 -11.57 11.25
C SER A 111 -3.13 -12.37 11.75
N ALA A 112 -1.97 -12.23 11.12
CA ALA A 112 -0.74 -12.86 11.57
C ALA A 112 -0.08 -12.16 12.77
N ALA A 113 -0.36 -10.88 12.99
CA ALA A 113 0.33 -10.05 13.98
C ALA A 113 -0.35 -9.98 15.34
N VAL A 114 -1.66 -10.18 15.41
CA VAL A 114 -2.44 -10.16 16.66
C VAL A 114 -2.30 -11.45 17.46
N ASP A 115 -2.69 -11.42 18.74
CA ASP A 115 -2.77 -12.60 19.59
C ASP A 115 -3.77 -13.62 19.01
N PRO A 116 -3.48 -14.94 19.03
CA PRO A 116 -4.41 -15.97 18.57
C PRO A 116 -5.78 -15.96 19.23
N SER A 117 -5.93 -15.36 20.43
CA SER A 117 -7.23 -15.20 21.08
C SER A 117 -8.05 -14.00 20.58
N THR A 118 -7.44 -13.10 19.80
CA THR A 118 -8.12 -11.91 19.26
C THR A 118 -9.04 -12.33 18.12
N GLU A 119 -10.34 -12.08 18.25
CA GLU A 119 -11.28 -12.31 17.16
C GLU A 119 -11.19 -11.19 16.11
N ILE A 120 -11.08 -11.56 14.84
CA ILE A 120 -10.98 -10.62 13.73
C ILE A 120 -12.24 -10.70 12.88
N THR A 121 -12.90 -9.57 12.70
CA THR A 121 -13.97 -9.43 11.72
C THR A 121 -13.48 -8.58 10.55
N TYR A 122 -13.64 -9.07 9.33
CA TYR A 122 -13.44 -8.29 8.12
C TYR A 122 -14.78 -7.89 7.51
N SER A 123 -14.93 -6.62 7.17
CA SER A 123 -16.06 -6.12 6.38
C SER A 123 -15.58 -4.95 5.53
N GLU A 124 -15.67 -5.07 4.21
CA GLU A 124 -15.13 -4.04 3.30
C GLU A 124 -15.82 -2.69 3.47
N ASN A 125 -17.15 -2.69 3.56
CA ASN A 125 -17.97 -1.48 3.70
C ASN A 125 -19.08 -1.71 4.76
N PRO A 126 -18.74 -1.69 6.05
CA PRO A 126 -19.70 -1.93 7.12
C PRO A 126 -20.60 -0.70 7.36
N GLU A 127 -21.88 -0.96 7.59
CA GLU A 127 -22.82 0.04 8.10
C GLU A 127 -22.52 0.37 9.57
N ALA A 128 -22.78 1.61 10.00
CA ALA A 128 -22.56 2.05 11.38
C ALA A 128 -23.31 1.17 12.41
N ALA A 129 -24.52 0.72 12.07
CA ALA A 129 -25.31 -0.17 12.92
C ALA A 129 -24.61 -1.52 13.18
N PHE A 130 -23.94 -2.08 12.17
CA PHE A 130 -23.16 -3.30 12.31
C PHE A 130 -21.96 -3.07 13.24
N VAL A 131 -21.23 -1.97 13.06
CA VAL A 131 -20.07 -1.63 13.89
C VAL A 131 -20.49 -1.50 15.36
N LYS A 132 -21.62 -0.82 15.61
CA LYS A 132 -22.16 -0.58 16.95
C LYS A 132 -22.62 -1.87 17.64
N ALA A 133 -23.26 -2.78 16.90
CA ALA A 133 -23.81 -4.01 17.46
C ALA A 133 -22.72 -5.02 17.89
N ASN A 134 -21.51 -4.92 17.33
CA ASN A 134 -20.44 -5.90 17.50
C ASN A 134 -19.38 -5.53 18.54
N ASN A 135 -19.45 -4.35 19.16
CA ASN A 135 -18.59 -3.92 20.28
C ASN A 135 -17.08 -4.18 20.06
N PHE A 136 -16.55 -3.76 18.91
CA PHE A 136 -15.13 -3.89 18.60
C PHE A 136 -14.25 -3.07 19.55
N SER A 137 -13.15 -3.67 20.02
CA SER A 137 -12.14 -3.01 20.86
C SER A 137 -11.48 -1.82 20.16
N TYR A 138 -11.21 -1.98 18.86
CA TYR A 138 -10.82 -0.93 17.93
C TYR A 138 -11.05 -1.41 16.50
N ALA A 139 -10.94 -0.49 15.54
CA ALA A 139 -10.99 -0.79 14.12
C ALA A 139 -9.76 -0.29 13.36
N ILE A 140 -9.44 -0.95 12.25
CA ILE A 140 -8.44 -0.52 11.27
C ILE A 140 -9.17 -0.38 9.94
N VAL A 141 -9.24 0.85 9.42
CA VAL A 141 -9.89 1.18 8.15
C VAL A 141 -8.80 1.43 7.11
N VAL A 142 -8.80 0.69 6.01
CA VAL A 142 -7.79 0.81 4.95
C VAL A 142 -8.48 1.20 3.64
N ILE A 143 -8.20 2.42 3.20
CA ILE A 143 -8.84 3.08 2.05
C ILE A 143 -7.78 3.84 1.25
N GLY A 144 -8.10 4.28 0.03
CA GLY A 144 -7.06 4.86 -0.82
C GLY A 144 -7.48 5.13 -2.26
N GLU A 145 -6.51 5.56 -3.06
CA GLU A 145 -6.63 5.68 -4.51
C GLU A 145 -6.56 4.30 -5.17
N LEU A 146 -7.33 4.11 -6.24
CA LEU A 146 -7.15 2.95 -7.12
C LEU A 146 -5.80 3.04 -7.86
N PRO A 147 -5.25 1.92 -8.35
CA PRO A 147 -4.05 1.93 -9.18
C PRO A 147 -4.17 2.83 -10.42
N TYR A 148 -3.11 3.58 -10.71
CA TYR A 148 -2.97 4.38 -11.92
C TYR A 148 -1.49 4.52 -12.31
N ALA A 149 -1.25 4.79 -13.59
CA ALA A 149 0.05 5.21 -14.10
C ALA A 149 -0.12 6.30 -15.17
N GLU A 150 0.80 7.26 -15.17
CA GLU A 150 0.88 8.35 -16.15
C GLU A 150 -0.42 9.16 -16.23
N THR A 151 -0.94 9.46 -17.42
CA THR A 151 -2.11 10.33 -17.64
C THR A 151 -3.38 9.81 -16.97
N ASN A 152 -3.49 8.50 -16.69
CA ASN A 152 -4.61 7.95 -15.94
C ASN A 152 -4.62 8.39 -14.47
N GLY A 153 -3.49 8.90 -13.96
CA GLY A 153 -3.39 9.49 -12.62
C GLY A 153 -3.76 10.97 -12.57
N ASP A 154 -3.98 11.64 -13.70
CA ASP A 154 -4.31 13.06 -13.74
C ASP A 154 -5.70 13.29 -13.09
N ASN A 155 -5.72 13.98 -11.95
CA ASN A 155 -6.93 14.25 -11.18
C ASN A 155 -6.82 15.63 -10.52
N LEU A 156 -7.76 16.53 -10.84
CA LEU A 156 -7.79 17.89 -10.30
C LEU A 156 -8.54 18.01 -8.97
N ASN A 157 -9.34 17.00 -8.60
CA ASN A 157 -10.10 17.02 -7.35
C ASN A 157 -9.30 16.48 -6.17
N LEU A 158 -8.41 15.50 -6.40
CA LEU A 158 -7.52 14.89 -5.39
C LEU A 158 -8.23 14.41 -4.10
N THR A 159 -9.44 13.89 -4.24
CA THR A 159 -10.22 13.30 -3.14
C THR A 159 -10.24 11.78 -3.21
N ILE A 160 -10.33 11.13 -2.04
CA ILE A 160 -10.57 9.68 -1.98
C ILE A 160 -11.99 9.38 -2.44
N THR A 161 -12.14 8.50 -3.43
CA THR A 161 -13.43 8.11 -3.98
C THR A 161 -14.21 7.21 -3.03
N GLU A 162 -15.54 7.29 -3.09
CA GLU A 162 -16.40 6.34 -2.38
C GLU A 162 -16.31 4.91 -2.98
N PRO A 163 -16.44 3.86 -2.16
CA PRO A 163 -16.59 3.88 -0.72
C PRO A 163 -15.24 4.11 0.00
N GLY A 164 -15.16 5.19 0.78
CA GLY A 164 -13.95 5.58 1.51
C GLY A 164 -14.28 6.51 2.67
N PRO A 165 -14.62 7.78 2.40
CA PRO A 165 -15.12 8.69 3.42
C PRO A 165 -16.35 8.14 4.17
N SER A 166 -17.30 7.50 3.48
CA SER A 166 -18.44 6.83 4.14
C SER A 166 -18.03 5.72 5.10
N VAL A 167 -17.05 4.88 4.73
CA VAL A 167 -16.51 3.80 5.58
C VAL A 167 -15.85 4.39 6.83
N ILE A 168 -15.04 5.44 6.65
CA ILE A 168 -14.42 6.16 7.77
C ILE A 168 -15.51 6.67 8.72
N ASN A 169 -16.52 7.36 8.20
CA ASN A 169 -17.60 7.91 9.02
C ASN A 169 -18.36 6.82 9.79
N ASN A 170 -18.74 5.73 9.12
CA ASN A 170 -19.49 4.63 9.73
C ASN A 170 -18.70 3.93 10.85
N VAL A 171 -17.41 3.69 10.63
CA VAL A 171 -16.55 2.97 11.56
C VAL A 171 -16.04 3.87 12.67
N CYS A 172 -15.35 4.96 12.32
CA CYS A 172 -14.69 5.86 13.25
C CYS A 172 -15.68 6.70 14.07
N GLY A 173 -16.89 6.94 13.56
CA GLY A 173 -17.98 7.55 14.33
C GLY A 173 -18.55 6.65 15.43
N THR A 174 -18.20 5.35 15.42
CA THR A 174 -18.79 4.34 16.31
C THR A 174 -17.76 3.69 17.24
N THR A 175 -16.52 3.50 16.80
CA THR A 175 -15.44 2.90 17.60
C THR A 175 -14.11 3.61 17.34
N LYS A 176 -13.15 3.47 18.26
CA LYS A 176 -11.78 3.98 18.06
C LYS A 176 -11.19 3.33 16.81
N CYS A 177 -10.72 4.14 15.88
CA CYS A 177 -10.24 3.65 14.60
C CYS A 177 -8.84 4.18 14.28
N VAL A 178 -8.09 3.39 13.52
CA VAL A 178 -6.91 3.83 12.78
C VAL A 178 -7.27 3.81 11.31
N VAL A 179 -7.09 4.95 10.63
CA VAL A 179 -7.25 5.03 9.17
C VAL A 179 -5.87 4.91 8.54
N VAL A 180 -5.70 3.91 7.67
CA VAL A 180 -4.54 3.71 6.81
C VAL A 180 -4.93 4.17 5.42
N VAL A 181 -4.27 5.22 4.93
CA VAL A 181 -4.50 5.76 3.58
C VAL A 181 -3.42 5.22 2.65
N ILE A 182 -3.85 4.57 1.56
CA ILE A 182 -2.98 4.14 0.46
C ILE A 182 -3.13 5.17 -0.67
N SER A 183 -2.08 5.93 -0.95
CA SER A 183 -2.11 6.91 -2.03
C SER A 183 -0.74 7.09 -2.67
N GLY A 184 -0.75 7.52 -3.94
CA GLY A 184 0.48 7.91 -4.64
C GLY A 184 0.93 9.33 -4.32
N ARG A 185 0.12 10.09 -3.58
CA ARG A 185 0.25 11.54 -3.34
C ARG A 185 -0.62 12.02 -2.17
N PRO A 186 -0.43 13.25 -1.66
CA PRO A 186 -1.36 13.89 -0.73
C PRO A 186 -2.75 14.05 -1.36
N LEU A 187 -3.78 13.97 -0.51
CA LEU A 187 -5.21 14.09 -0.86
C LEU A 187 -5.90 15.00 0.15
N ASP A 188 -7.06 15.52 -0.22
CA ASP A 188 -7.93 16.35 0.63
C ASP A 188 -8.72 15.55 1.69
#